data_AF-A0A6N8YA75-F1
#
_entry.id   AF-A0A6N8YA75-F1
#
_cell.length_a   1.000
_cell.length_b   1.000
_cell.length_c   1.000
_cell.angle_alpha   90.00
_cell.angle_beta   90.00
_cell.angle_gamma   90.00
#
_symmetry.space_group_name_H-M   'P 1'
#
loop_
_entity.id
_entity.type
_entity.pdbx_description
1 polymer ?
#
loop_
_entity_poly.entity_id
_entity_poly.type
_entity_poly.pdbx_seq_one_letter_code
_entity_poly.pdbx_strand_id
1 'polypeptide(L)'
;MRVPAGSMRSGHLRGASPVLDIDSGAASNPAAAEWEAAGLRAPDMDAVRSWRLQQLRQQLEAEDLAGIVLFDPLNIRYATDATNMQVWTTHNPVRYAFVATDGPVVLFDLARCEHLVEHLPLIDEVRPATGWFFFENGPREAEAADRWADEIADLVRSHGRGSLRVGLDKCESLGLAALQRRGLDTVATMRTAELARYRKHPEEIAAMRRAVHAGQQAVWEMWHALEPGITEAQLWSQLHAGNIARGGEWVETRLLSSGPRTNPWFAECSHRVIEAGDLVCFDTDLIGPYGYAVDMSRSWVTPGREPTSQQQSLHSLGCEVLAHNCALLEPGLTFREFAERSYQLPDRYLPNRYADIAHGLGLSTEYPMIHYIQDWDAYGYDGVIEDSVVMCLEVYVGEPGGPVGVKLENQIYVADNGAEVLDTFPMSLTPH
;
A
#
# COMPACT_ATOMS: atom_id res chain seq x y z
N MET A 1 -5.26 -20.27 44.61
CA MET A 1 -6.57 -19.72 45.02
C MET A 1 -7.31 -19.34 43.74
N ARG A 2 -8.34 -20.09 43.36
CA ARG A 2 -9.10 -19.87 42.11
C ARG A 2 -10.11 -18.74 42.32
N VAL A 3 -10.13 -17.76 41.43
CA VAL A 3 -11.18 -16.75 41.34
C VAL A 3 -12.13 -17.16 40.19
N PRO A 4 -13.46 -17.12 40.34
CA PRO A 4 -14.39 -17.59 39.31
C PRO A 4 -14.55 -16.56 38.19
N ALA A 5 -14.60 -17.04 36.95
CA ALA A 5 -14.99 -16.26 35.78
C ALA A 5 -16.50 -15.94 35.85
N GLY A 6 -16.83 -14.68 36.10
CA GLY A 6 -18.19 -14.16 35.95
C GLY A 6 -18.41 -13.65 34.53
N SER A 7 -19.41 -14.19 33.83
CA SER A 7 -19.86 -13.65 32.55
C SER A 7 -20.50 -12.28 32.77
N MET A 8 -19.84 -11.21 32.34
CA MET A 8 -20.49 -9.93 32.11
C MET A 8 -20.88 -9.85 30.64
N ARG A 9 -22.17 -10.06 30.36
CA ARG A 9 -22.80 -9.55 29.14
C ARG A 9 -22.96 -8.05 29.34
N SER A 10 -22.09 -7.24 28.73
CA SER A 10 -22.31 -5.80 28.62
C SER A 10 -23.43 -5.54 27.60
N GLY A 11 -24.38 -4.69 28.00
CA GLY A 11 -25.48 -4.27 27.15
C GLY A 11 -24.98 -3.49 25.94
N HIS A 12 -25.63 -3.75 24.80
CA HIS A 12 -25.43 -3.03 23.55
C HIS A 12 -25.55 -1.51 23.73
N LEU A 13 -24.43 -0.81 23.57
CA LEU A 13 -24.39 0.52 22.97
C LEU A 13 -23.86 0.32 21.56
N ARG A 14 -24.75 0.24 20.57
CA ARG A 14 -24.41 0.45 19.15
C ARG A 14 -24.17 1.95 18.93
N GLY A 15 -23.12 2.48 19.55
CA GLY A 15 -22.56 3.78 19.22
C GLY A 15 -21.33 3.54 18.36
N ALA A 16 -21.23 4.21 17.21
CA ALA A 16 -20.03 4.19 16.38
C ALA A 16 -18.80 4.42 17.27
N SER A 17 -17.80 3.54 17.16
CA SER A 17 -16.53 3.75 17.85
C SER A 17 -15.90 5.03 17.28
N PRO A 18 -15.57 6.04 18.10
CA PRO A 18 -15.02 7.32 17.65
C PRO A 18 -13.60 7.21 17.07
N VAL A 19 -13.06 6.00 16.92
CA VAL A 19 -11.64 5.77 16.67
C VAL A 19 -11.26 6.00 15.20
N LEU A 20 -12.18 5.93 14.23
CA LEU A 20 -11.85 6.04 12.80
C LEU A 20 -13.00 6.58 11.92
N ASP A 21 -13.94 7.36 12.48
CA ASP A 21 -15.02 7.93 11.66
C ASP A 21 -14.51 9.18 10.89
N ILE A 22 -13.63 8.93 9.91
CA ILE A 22 -13.07 9.94 9.01
C ILE A 22 -14.15 10.63 8.15
N ASP A 23 -15.36 10.07 8.13
CA ASP A 23 -16.54 10.56 7.44
C ASP A 23 -17.45 11.45 8.28
N SER A 24 -17.28 11.45 9.61
CA SER A 24 -18.11 12.25 10.51
C SER A 24 -17.66 13.71 10.64
N GLY A 25 -18.31 14.58 9.86
CA GLY A 25 -18.48 16.01 10.13
C GLY A 25 -17.22 16.90 10.12
N ALA A 26 -17.31 18.03 9.41
CA ALA A 26 -16.26 19.03 9.20
C ALA A 26 -15.60 19.62 10.46
N ALA A 27 -16.12 19.36 11.68
CA ALA A 27 -15.57 19.89 12.91
C ALA A 27 -14.31 19.16 13.41
N SER A 28 -13.96 17.98 12.87
CA SER A 28 -12.83 17.17 13.37
C SER A 28 -11.83 16.68 12.30
N ASN A 29 -12.20 16.61 11.01
CA ASN A 29 -11.31 16.20 9.92
C ASN A 29 -11.51 17.12 8.68
N PRO A 30 -10.48 17.85 8.19
CA PRO A 30 -10.59 18.65 6.96
C PRO A 30 -10.99 17.82 5.73
N ALA A 31 -10.63 16.53 5.69
CA ALA A 31 -10.86 15.67 4.53
C ALA A 31 -12.35 15.53 4.18
N ALA A 32 -13.23 15.43 5.18
CA ALA A 32 -14.67 15.27 4.95
C ALA A 32 -15.28 16.45 4.17
N ALA A 33 -14.90 17.67 4.53
CA ALA A 33 -15.36 18.89 3.86
C ALA A 33 -14.76 19.02 2.44
N GLU A 34 -13.49 18.64 2.28
CA GLU A 34 -12.82 18.63 0.97
C GLU A 34 -13.45 17.60 0.02
N TRP A 35 -13.77 16.40 0.50
CA TRP A 35 -14.47 15.38 -0.27
C TRP A 35 -15.89 15.81 -0.66
N GLU A 36 -16.63 16.45 0.24
CA GLU A 36 -17.96 17.01 -0.08
C GLU A 36 -17.85 18.09 -1.16
N ALA A 37 -16.90 19.02 -1.02
CA ALA A 37 -16.64 20.08 -2.00
C ALA A 37 -16.22 19.51 -3.37
N ALA A 38 -15.49 18.41 -3.40
CA ALA A 38 -15.10 17.69 -4.60
C ALA A 38 -16.20 16.77 -5.17
N GLY A 39 -17.34 16.63 -4.49
CA GLY A 39 -18.43 15.74 -4.91
C GLY A 39 -18.10 14.25 -4.79
N LEU A 40 -17.14 13.88 -3.94
CA LEU A 40 -16.70 12.49 -3.73
C LEU A 40 -17.59 11.79 -2.71
N ARG A 41 -18.38 10.81 -3.17
CA ARG A 41 -19.22 9.98 -2.30
C ARG A 41 -18.40 9.16 -1.31
N ALA A 42 -18.99 8.83 -0.16
CA ALA A 42 -18.39 7.90 0.79
C ALA A 42 -18.46 6.46 0.30
N PRO A 43 -17.45 5.63 0.61
CA PRO A 43 -17.49 4.20 0.35
C PRO A 43 -18.37 3.48 1.38
N ASP A 44 -19.05 2.41 0.96
CA ASP A 44 -19.62 1.42 1.88
C ASP A 44 -18.51 0.47 2.34
N MET A 45 -17.94 0.76 3.52
CA MET A 45 -16.84 -0.04 4.06
C MET A 45 -17.27 -1.45 4.50
N ASP A 46 -18.54 -1.70 4.80
CA ASP A 46 -19.01 -3.05 5.13
C ASP A 46 -19.05 -3.94 3.86
N ALA A 47 -19.42 -3.35 2.72
CA ALA A 47 -19.30 -4.00 1.42
C ALA A 47 -17.83 -4.28 1.06
N VAL A 48 -16.93 -3.32 1.28
CA VAL A 48 -15.47 -3.52 1.07
C VAL A 48 -14.94 -4.69 1.91
N ARG A 49 -15.20 -4.68 3.22
CA ARG A 49 -14.74 -5.73 4.14
C ARG A 49 -15.23 -7.11 3.71
N SER A 50 -16.50 -7.21 3.36
CA SER A 50 -17.13 -8.47 2.92
C SER A 50 -16.52 -8.98 1.62
N TRP A 51 -16.32 -8.09 0.64
CA TRP A 51 -15.70 -8.41 -0.64
C TRP A 51 -14.28 -8.96 -0.46
N ARG A 52 -13.44 -8.24 0.30
CA ARG A 52 -12.02 -8.62 0.50
C ARG A 52 -11.87 -9.98 1.15
N LEU A 53 -12.62 -10.23 2.22
CA LEU A 53 -12.61 -11.54 2.88
C LEU A 53 -13.06 -12.65 1.92
N GLN A 54 -14.05 -12.38 1.07
CA GLN A 54 -14.51 -13.33 0.06
C GLN A 54 -13.45 -13.61 -1.00
N GLN A 55 -12.76 -12.58 -1.51
CA GLN A 55 -11.68 -12.75 -2.49
C GLN A 55 -10.53 -13.60 -1.92
N LEU A 56 -10.12 -13.32 -0.67
CA LEU A 56 -9.10 -14.12 0.00
C LEU A 56 -9.54 -15.58 0.11
N ARG A 57 -10.76 -15.85 0.59
CA ARG A 57 -11.29 -17.23 0.71
C ARG A 57 -11.40 -17.95 -0.63
N GLN A 58 -11.74 -17.26 -1.72
CA GLN A 58 -11.76 -17.84 -3.06
C GLN A 58 -10.36 -18.33 -3.48
N GLN A 59 -9.31 -17.56 -3.20
CA GLN A 59 -7.94 -17.99 -3.47
C GLN A 59 -7.54 -19.19 -2.59
N LEU A 60 -7.92 -19.20 -1.31
CA LEU A 60 -7.65 -20.32 -0.41
C LEU A 60 -8.33 -21.63 -0.86
N GLU A 61 -9.59 -21.55 -1.30
CA GLU A 61 -10.33 -22.70 -1.83
C GLU A 61 -9.69 -23.20 -3.13
N ALA A 62 -9.31 -22.28 -4.04
CA ALA A 62 -8.65 -22.63 -5.31
C ALA A 62 -7.30 -23.33 -5.11
N GLU A 63 -6.60 -23.04 -4.01
CA GLU A 63 -5.32 -23.64 -3.66
C GLU A 63 -5.45 -24.85 -2.70
N ASP A 64 -6.67 -25.27 -2.33
CA ASP A 64 -6.97 -26.37 -1.39
C ASP A 64 -6.25 -26.20 -0.04
N LEU A 65 -6.34 -24.98 0.52
CA LEU A 65 -5.81 -24.65 1.83
C LEU A 65 -6.90 -24.79 2.90
N ALA A 66 -6.51 -25.21 4.11
CA ALA A 66 -7.35 -25.17 5.31
C ALA A 66 -7.65 -23.72 5.77
N GLY A 67 -6.72 -22.83 5.49
CA GLY A 67 -6.75 -21.43 5.87
C GLY A 67 -5.38 -20.80 5.68
N ILE A 68 -5.25 -19.55 6.09
CA ILE A 68 -4.01 -18.76 6.03
C ILE A 68 -3.75 -18.06 7.36
N VAL A 69 -2.49 -18.04 7.78
CA VAL A 69 -2.02 -17.17 8.85
C VAL A 69 -1.36 -15.95 8.21
N LEU A 70 -1.87 -14.77 8.56
CA LEU A 70 -1.44 -13.47 8.07
C LEU A 70 -0.62 -12.77 9.15
N PHE A 71 0.66 -12.53 8.89
CA PHE A 71 1.54 -11.69 9.70
C PHE A 71 1.82 -10.35 9.03
N ASP A 72 1.67 -10.24 7.71
CA ASP A 72 1.81 -8.95 7.04
C ASP A 72 0.67 -8.01 7.51
N PRO A 73 0.98 -6.85 8.12
CA PRO A 73 -0.07 -5.94 8.59
C PRO A 73 -0.96 -5.42 7.45
N LEU A 74 -0.48 -5.40 6.20
CA LEU A 74 -1.28 -5.03 5.03
C LEU A 74 -2.26 -6.15 4.64
N ASN A 75 -1.87 -7.42 4.78
CA ASN A 75 -2.79 -8.54 4.54
C ASN A 75 -3.78 -8.70 5.69
N ILE A 76 -3.36 -8.46 6.94
CA ILE A 76 -4.28 -8.37 8.09
C ILE A 76 -5.29 -7.24 7.83
N ARG A 77 -4.83 -6.07 7.38
CA ARG A 77 -5.70 -4.95 7.02
C ARG A 77 -6.65 -5.32 5.88
N TYR A 78 -6.18 -6.02 4.84
CA TYR A 78 -7.05 -6.45 3.75
C TYR A 78 -8.15 -7.40 4.24
N ALA A 79 -7.80 -8.41 5.03
CA ALA A 79 -8.74 -9.44 5.48
C ALA A 79 -9.73 -8.94 6.54
N THR A 80 -9.34 -7.94 7.35
CA THR A 80 -10.09 -7.56 8.56
C THR A 80 -10.48 -6.09 8.65
N ASP A 81 -9.84 -5.23 7.85
CA ASP A 81 -9.86 -3.75 7.97
C ASP A 81 -9.33 -3.21 9.30
N ALA A 82 -8.74 -4.06 10.14
CA ALA A 82 -8.27 -3.70 11.46
C ALA A 82 -6.84 -3.13 11.43
N THR A 83 -6.65 -1.97 12.08
CA THR A 83 -5.31 -1.39 12.32
C THR A 83 -4.90 -1.50 13.78
N ASN A 84 -3.61 -1.71 14.03
CA ASN A 84 -3.00 -1.52 15.35
C ASN A 84 -1.49 -1.35 15.18
N MET A 85 -1.00 -0.12 15.36
CA MET A 85 0.42 0.23 15.23
C MET A 85 1.06 -0.32 13.95
N GLN A 86 0.47 -0.03 12.79
CA GLN A 86 0.85 -0.63 11.50
C GLN A 86 2.36 -0.59 11.25
N VAL A 87 3.00 0.57 11.40
CA VAL A 87 4.46 0.73 11.23
C VAL A 87 5.27 -0.13 12.21
N TRP A 88 4.82 -0.34 13.44
CA TRP A 88 5.52 -1.19 14.40
C TRP A 88 5.33 -2.68 14.09
N THR A 89 4.15 -3.07 13.62
CA THR A 89 3.83 -4.47 13.30
C THR A 89 4.40 -4.95 11.96
N THR A 90 4.88 -4.05 11.09
CA THR A 90 5.62 -4.46 9.86
C THR A 90 6.92 -5.19 10.18
N HIS A 91 7.55 -4.88 11.33
CA HIS A 91 8.86 -5.40 11.70
C HIS A 91 8.88 -6.09 13.08
N ASN A 92 7.70 -6.30 13.69
CA ASN A 92 7.56 -7.10 14.91
C ASN A 92 6.37 -8.07 14.73
N PRO A 93 6.58 -9.40 14.75
CA PRO A 93 5.52 -10.40 14.57
C PRO A 93 4.71 -10.60 15.87
N VAL A 94 3.98 -9.56 16.25
CA VAL A 94 3.20 -9.39 17.50
C VAL A 94 1.69 -9.28 17.25
N ARG A 95 1.29 -9.40 16.01
CA ARG A 95 -0.08 -9.32 15.54
C ARG A 95 -0.21 -10.21 14.32
N TYR A 96 -1.24 -11.05 14.31
CA TYR A 96 -1.49 -11.97 13.20
C TYR A 96 -2.96 -12.33 13.13
N ALA A 97 -3.43 -12.82 11.99
CA ALA A 97 -4.80 -13.33 11.84
C ALA A 97 -4.78 -14.74 11.26
N PHE A 98 -5.66 -15.62 11.74
CA PHE A 98 -5.99 -16.87 11.06
C PHE A 98 -7.31 -16.69 10.33
N VAL A 99 -7.30 -16.84 9.01
CA VAL A 99 -8.50 -16.84 8.18
C VAL A 99 -8.71 -18.26 7.67
N ALA A 100 -9.74 -18.94 8.17
CA ALA A 100 -10.16 -20.23 7.62
C ALA A 100 -10.75 -20.04 6.21
N THR A 101 -10.51 -21.02 5.33
CA THR A 101 -11.08 -21.05 3.98
C THR A 101 -12.61 -21.02 4.02
N ASP A 102 -13.18 -21.79 4.95
CA ASP A 102 -14.60 -21.77 5.31
C ASP A 102 -14.70 -21.92 6.83
N GLY A 103 -15.03 -20.83 7.53
CA GLY A 103 -15.02 -20.81 8.99
C GLY A 103 -14.66 -19.45 9.58
N PRO A 104 -14.03 -19.42 10.78
CA PRO A 104 -13.81 -18.18 11.48
C PRO A 104 -12.66 -17.35 10.91
N VAL A 105 -12.74 -16.05 11.13
CA VAL A 105 -11.60 -15.13 11.17
C VAL A 105 -11.23 -14.93 12.64
N VAL A 106 -10.03 -15.35 13.01
CA VAL A 106 -9.48 -15.17 14.36
C VAL A 106 -8.35 -14.16 14.30
N LEU A 107 -8.55 -12.99 14.91
CA LEU A 107 -7.50 -11.97 15.03
C LEU A 107 -6.75 -12.16 16.35
N PHE A 108 -5.43 -12.24 16.26
CA PHE A 108 -4.53 -12.26 17.40
C PHE A 108 -3.91 -10.89 17.55
N ASP A 109 -4.37 -10.15 18.55
CA ASP A 109 -3.98 -8.76 18.76
C ASP A 109 -3.28 -8.56 20.11
N LEU A 110 -2.65 -7.40 20.30
CA LEU A 110 -2.00 -7.08 21.55
C LEU A 110 -3.00 -7.15 22.71
N ALA A 111 -2.55 -7.70 23.84
CA ALA A 111 -3.40 -7.84 25.01
C ALA A 111 -4.00 -6.49 25.44
N ARG A 112 -5.32 -6.46 25.66
CA ARG A 112 -6.12 -5.26 26.01
C ARG A 112 -6.43 -4.31 24.86
N CYS A 113 -6.16 -4.68 23.60
CA CYS A 113 -6.48 -3.90 22.41
C CYS A 113 -7.78 -4.34 21.72
N GLU A 114 -8.62 -5.17 22.35
CA GLU A 114 -9.85 -5.70 21.75
C GLU A 114 -10.82 -4.58 21.30
N HIS A 115 -10.85 -3.48 22.06
CA HIS A 115 -11.63 -2.27 21.77
C HIS A 115 -11.32 -1.63 20.40
N LEU A 116 -10.15 -1.89 19.81
CA LEU A 116 -9.78 -1.36 18.49
C LEU A 116 -10.60 -2.01 17.36
N VAL A 117 -11.14 -3.20 17.58
CA VAL A 117 -11.76 -4.01 16.52
C VAL A 117 -13.21 -4.39 16.81
N GLU A 118 -13.78 -3.99 17.94
CA GLU A 118 -15.18 -4.28 18.33
C GLU A 118 -16.23 -3.84 17.29
N HIS A 119 -15.88 -2.86 16.46
CA HIS A 119 -16.74 -2.31 15.41
C HIS A 119 -16.66 -3.09 14.09
N LEU A 120 -15.79 -4.10 13.98
CA LEU A 120 -15.52 -4.86 12.76
C LEU A 120 -16.24 -6.23 12.84
N PRO A 121 -17.39 -6.39 12.17
CA PRO A 121 -18.28 -7.54 12.40
C PRO A 121 -17.79 -8.85 11.79
N LEU A 122 -16.77 -8.83 10.94
CA LEU A 122 -16.25 -10.01 10.25
C LEU A 122 -15.12 -10.71 11.01
N ILE A 123 -14.71 -10.20 12.18
CA ILE A 123 -13.78 -10.87 13.07
C ILE A 123 -14.61 -11.68 14.07
N ASP A 124 -14.58 -13.00 13.94
CA ASP A 124 -15.38 -13.91 14.77
C ASP A 124 -14.82 -14.02 16.19
N GLU A 125 -13.49 -14.00 16.32
CA GLU A 125 -12.79 -14.12 17.59
C GLU A 125 -11.57 -13.19 17.66
N VAL A 126 -11.38 -12.54 18.81
CA VAL A 126 -10.17 -11.79 19.13
C VAL A 126 -9.46 -12.50 20.28
N ARG A 127 -8.17 -12.81 20.09
CA ARG A 127 -7.33 -13.49 21.08
C ARG A 127 -6.07 -12.66 21.37
N PRO A 128 -5.49 -12.76 22.56
CA PRO A 128 -4.17 -12.18 22.81
C PRO A 128 -3.11 -12.82 21.90
N ALA A 129 -2.34 -12.00 21.21
CA ALA A 129 -1.22 -12.46 20.39
C ALA A 129 -0.13 -13.09 21.26
N THR A 130 0.42 -14.18 20.76
CA THR A 130 1.66 -14.76 21.27
C THR A 130 2.78 -14.37 20.32
N GLY A 131 3.41 -13.21 20.56
CA GLY A 131 4.66 -12.89 19.87
C GLY A 131 5.76 -13.85 20.33
N TRP A 132 6.62 -14.28 19.42
CA TRP A 132 7.67 -15.28 19.68
C TRP A 132 9.04 -14.85 19.15
N PHE A 133 9.25 -13.55 18.98
CA PHE A 133 10.51 -12.93 18.58
C PHE A 133 11.33 -12.49 19.80
N PHE A 134 12.64 -12.32 19.60
CA PHE A 134 13.61 -12.17 20.68
C PHE A 134 13.38 -10.94 21.59
N PHE A 135 12.91 -9.82 21.06
CA PHE A 135 12.66 -8.62 21.88
C PHE A 135 11.61 -8.86 22.97
N GLU A 136 10.54 -9.60 22.66
CA GLU A 136 9.48 -9.87 23.62
C GLU A 136 9.80 -11.05 24.56
N ASN A 137 10.45 -12.11 24.05
CA ASN A 137 10.60 -13.37 24.78
C ASN A 137 12.03 -13.74 25.17
N GLY A 138 13.03 -13.04 24.63
CA GLY A 138 14.44 -13.33 24.83
C GLY A 138 14.76 -14.81 24.61
N PRO A 139 15.55 -15.45 25.50
CA PRO A 139 15.90 -16.87 25.39
C PRO A 139 14.72 -17.86 25.44
N ARG A 140 13.49 -17.40 25.72
CA ARG A 140 12.28 -18.23 25.77
C ARG A 140 11.46 -18.18 24.49
N GLU A 141 11.96 -17.56 23.42
CA GLU A 141 11.29 -17.46 22.13
C GLU A 141 10.81 -18.82 21.58
N ALA A 142 11.60 -19.88 21.75
CA ALA A 142 11.21 -21.23 21.32
C ALA A 142 9.99 -21.76 22.08
N GLU A 143 9.90 -21.51 23.39
CA GLU A 143 8.73 -21.89 24.19
C GLU A 143 7.48 -21.10 23.76
N ALA A 144 7.65 -19.83 23.38
CA ALA A 144 6.57 -19.00 22.87
C ALA A 144 6.11 -19.46 21.49
N ALA A 145 7.05 -19.75 20.59
CA ALA A 145 6.76 -20.28 19.26
C ALA A 145 6.02 -21.62 19.33
N ASP A 146 6.37 -22.49 20.29
CA ASP A 146 5.64 -23.74 20.50
C ASP A 146 4.19 -23.50 20.97
N ARG A 147 3.95 -22.59 21.93
CA ARG A 147 2.58 -22.25 22.36
C ARG A 147 1.76 -21.65 21.21
N TRP A 148 2.35 -20.74 20.45
CA TRP A 148 1.75 -20.15 19.27
C TRP A 148 1.37 -21.22 18.23
N ALA A 149 2.31 -22.12 17.92
CA ALA A 149 2.10 -23.15 16.92
C ALA A 149 1.08 -24.21 17.37
N ASP A 150 0.97 -24.51 18.67
CA ASP A 150 -0.08 -25.38 19.21
C ASP A 150 -1.46 -24.79 18.91
N GLU A 151 -1.65 -23.49 19.17
CA GLU A 151 -2.92 -22.81 18.94
C GLU A 151 -3.30 -22.73 17.47
N ILE A 152 -2.35 -22.40 16.58
CA ILE A 152 -2.60 -22.39 15.13
C ILE A 152 -2.91 -23.81 14.63
N ALA A 153 -2.18 -24.83 15.09
CA ALA A 153 -2.45 -26.22 14.69
C ALA A 153 -3.84 -26.69 15.14
N ASP A 154 -4.30 -26.26 16.31
CA ASP A 154 -5.64 -26.57 16.78
C ASP A 154 -6.72 -25.87 15.94
N LEU A 155 -6.50 -24.62 15.53
CA LEU A 155 -7.39 -23.93 14.60
C LEU A 155 -7.46 -24.63 13.24
N VAL A 156 -6.30 -24.99 12.66
CA VAL A 156 -6.23 -25.70 11.38
C VAL A 156 -6.93 -27.06 11.47
N ARG A 157 -6.73 -27.83 12.54
CA ARG A 157 -7.42 -29.12 12.71
C ARG A 157 -8.93 -28.98 12.92
N SER A 158 -9.36 -27.91 13.58
CA SER A 158 -10.78 -27.66 13.87
C SER A 158 -11.56 -27.13 12.67
N HIS A 159 -10.91 -26.29 11.84
CA HIS A 159 -11.57 -25.55 10.77
C HIS A 159 -11.08 -25.92 9.36
N GLY A 160 -10.01 -26.69 9.23
CA GLY A 160 -9.40 -27.06 7.94
C GLY A 160 -10.12 -28.13 7.15
N ARG A 161 -11.30 -28.60 7.60
CA ARG A 161 -12.14 -29.59 6.90
C ARG A 161 -11.39 -30.89 6.52
N GLY A 162 -10.40 -31.27 7.33
CA GLY A 162 -9.55 -32.45 7.10
C GLY A 162 -8.25 -32.16 6.34
N SER A 163 -8.09 -30.97 5.75
CA SER A 163 -6.81 -30.50 5.24
C SER A 163 -5.91 -30.02 6.38
N LEU A 164 -4.61 -30.29 6.25
CA LEU A 164 -3.56 -29.77 7.13
C LEU A 164 -2.68 -28.74 6.40
N ARG A 165 -3.07 -28.35 5.18
CA ARG A 165 -2.36 -27.40 4.35
C ARG A 165 -2.69 -25.99 4.81
N VAL A 166 -1.72 -25.23 5.31
CA VAL A 166 -1.94 -23.89 5.85
C VAL A 166 -1.02 -22.89 5.16
N GLY A 167 -1.61 -21.80 4.68
CA GLY A 167 -0.87 -20.69 4.11
C GLY A 167 -0.17 -19.85 5.17
N LEU A 168 1.01 -19.34 4.85
CA LEU A 168 1.73 -18.32 5.60
C LEU A 168 2.15 -17.22 4.60
N ASP A 169 1.71 -15.99 4.81
CA ASP A 169 2.16 -14.86 3.98
C ASP A 169 3.61 -14.47 4.31
N LYS A 170 3.90 -14.30 5.60
CA LYS A 170 5.21 -14.06 6.21
C LYS A 170 5.31 -14.94 7.45
N CYS A 171 6.44 -15.60 7.65
CA CYS A 171 6.71 -16.31 8.91
C CYS A 171 8.21 -16.51 9.05
N GLU A 172 8.78 -16.15 10.20
CA GLU A 172 10.18 -16.44 10.46
C GLU A 172 10.41 -17.95 10.69
N SER A 173 11.65 -18.38 10.49
CA SER A 173 12.04 -19.79 10.50
C SER A 173 11.65 -20.56 11.78
N LEU A 174 11.67 -19.91 12.94
CA LEU A 174 11.33 -20.54 14.21
C LEU A 174 9.85 -20.95 14.28
N GLY A 175 8.95 -20.04 13.90
CA GLY A 175 7.52 -20.31 13.82
C GLY A 175 7.19 -21.35 12.74
N LEU A 176 7.78 -21.21 11.55
CA LEU A 176 7.62 -22.18 10.46
C LEU A 176 7.98 -23.60 10.92
N ALA A 177 9.15 -23.77 11.55
CA ALA A 177 9.58 -25.06 12.07
C ALA A 177 8.67 -25.58 13.20
N ALA A 178 8.12 -24.70 14.02
CA ALA A 178 7.19 -25.07 15.09
C ALA A 178 5.87 -25.63 14.54
N LEU A 179 5.31 -25.04 13.46
CA LEU A 179 4.12 -25.57 12.79
C LEU A 179 4.39 -26.92 12.12
N GLN A 180 5.52 -27.06 11.44
CA GLN A 180 5.91 -28.31 10.76
C GLN A 180 6.09 -29.47 11.75
N ARG A 181 6.64 -29.22 12.95
CA ARG A 181 6.72 -30.23 14.03
C ARG A 181 5.34 -30.75 14.48
N ARG A 182 4.27 -29.98 14.25
CA ARG A 182 2.88 -30.35 14.57
C ARG A 182 2.18 -31.04 13.40
N GLY A 183 2.91 -31.32 12.31
CA GLY A 183 2.42 -32.05 11.15
C GLY A 183 1.58 -31.20 10.19
N LEU A 184 1.67 -29.87 10.26
CA LEU A 184 1.03 -29.00 9.26
C LEU A 184 1.88 -28.95 7.99
N ASP A 185 1.21 -28.94 6.84
CA ASP A 185 1.82 -28.70 5.54
C ASP A 185 1.79 -27.19 5.24
N THR A 186 2.88 -26.50 5.55
CA THR A 186 2.97 -25.04 5.45
C THR A 186 3.30 -24.61 4.02
N VAL A 187 2.50 -23.71 3.45
CA VAL A 187 2.65 -23.19 2.08
C VAL A 187 2.94 -21.69 2.14
N ALA A 188 3.88 -21.20 1.32
CA ALA A 188 4.10 -19.76 1.17
C ALA A 188 2.99 -19.16 0.30
N THR A 189 2.22 -18.23 0.86
CA THR A 189 0.95 -17.74 0.25
C THR A 189 0.91 -16.24 0.05
N MET A 190 2.07 -15.58 -0.05
CA MET A 190 2.12 -14.17 -0.46
C MET A 190 1.45 -13.98 -1.83
N ARG A 191 1.69 -14.90 -2.79
CA ARG A 191 1.01 -14.92 -4.09
C ARG A 191 -0.52 -14.96 -3.93
N THR A 192 -1.02 -15.79 -3.03
CA THR A 192 -2.46 -15.95 -2.76
C THR A 192 -3.07 -14.65 -2.26
N ALA A 193 -2.38 -13.94 -1.36
CA ALA A 193 -2.80 -12.63 -0.87
C ALA A 193 -2.76 -11.57 -1.99
N GLU A 194 -1.66 -11.49 -2.75
CA GLU A 194 -1.53 -10.56 -3.88
C GLU A 194 -2.65 -10.73 -4.90
N LEU A 195 -2.96 -11.97 -5.30
CA LEU A 195 -4.04 -12.25 -6.26
C LEU A 195 -5.44 -11.93 -5.69
N ALA A 196 -5.65 -12.09 -4.38
CA ALA A 196 -6.89 -11.67 -3.75
C ALA A 196 -7.08 -10.15 -3.83
N ARG A 197 -6.00 -9.39 -3.65
CA ARG A 197 -6.04 -7.91 -3.69
C ARG A 197 -6.12 -7.33 -5.09
N TYR A 198 -5.75 -8.09 -6.13
CA TYR A 198 -5.54 -7.56 -7.47
C TYR A 198 -6.73 -6.76 -8.02
N ARG A 199 -7.95 -7.33 -7.97
CA ARG A 199 -9.19 -6.65 -8.37
C ARG A 199 -9.83 -5.88 -7.21
N LYS A 200 -10.23 -4.65 -7.49
CA LYS A 200 -10.83 -3.72 -6.52
C LYS A 200 -12.35 -3.69 -6.66
N HIS A 201 -13.05 -3.76 -5.54
CA HIS A 201 -14.50 -3.53 -5.53
C HIS A 201 -14.82 -2.06 -5.89
N PRO A 202 -16.00 -1.74 -6.48
CA PRO A 202 -16.39 -0.35 -6.73
C PRO A 202 -16.36 0.56 -5.50
N GLU A 203 -16.61 0.01 -4.31
CA GLU A 203 -16.49 0.73 -3.04
C GLU A 203 -15.04 0.94 -2.60
N GLU A 204 -14.12 0.05 -2.98
CA GLU A 204 -12.68 0.29 -2.80
C GLU A 204 -12.22 1.45 -3.68
N ILE A 205 -12.67 1.49 -4.94
CA ILE A 205 -12.38 2.61 -5.84
C ILE A 205 -12.92 3.95 -5.28
N ALA A 206 -14.10 3.95 -4.65
CA ALA A 206 -14.62 5.15 -3.99
C ALA A 206 -13.73 5.61 -2.82
N ALA A 207 -13.22 4.67 -2.01
CA ALA A 207 -12.26 4.96 -0.95
C ALA A 207 -10.92 5.47 -1.51
N MET A 208 -10.39 4.84 -2.56
CA MET A 208 -9.15 5.24 -3.23
C MET A 208 -9.25 6.65 -3.82
N ARG A 209 -10.38 7.02 -4.44
CA ARG A 209 -10.59 8.39 -4.95
C ARG A 209 -10.52 9.44 -3.86
N ARG A 210 -11.06 9.12 -2.67
CA ARG A 210 -10.97 9.99 -1.50
C ARG A 210 -9.55 10.06 -0.94
N ALA A 211 -8.86 8.93 -0.89
CA ALA A 211 -7.45 8.89 -0.49
C ALA A 211 -6.58 9.74 -1.44
N VAL A 212 -6.71 9.54 -2.76
CA VAL A 212 -6.02 10.32 -3.79
C VAL A 212 -6.34 11.80 -3.67
N HIS A 213 -7.61 12.17 -3.47
CA HIS A 213 -7.97 13.57 -3.25
C HIS A 213 -7.25 14.17 -2.03
N ALA A 214 -7.25 13.47 -0.90
CA ALA A 214 -6.59 13.92 0.32
C ALA A 214 -5.06 14.04 0.15
N GLY A 215 -4.43 13.04 -0.48
CA GLY A 215 -3.00 13.07 -0.79
C GLY A 215 -2.63 14.25 -1.68
N GLN A 216 -3.46 14.57 -2.69
CA GLN A 216 -3.24 15.75 -3.54
C GLN A 216 -3.33 17.07 -2.79
N GLN A 217 -4.19 17.18 -1.76
CA GLN A 217 -4.21 18.39 -0.94
C GLN A 217 -2.91 18.55 -0.14
N ALA A 218 -2.34 17.46 0.37
CA ALA A 218 -1.02 17.48 1.00
C ALA A 218 0.09 17.84 -0.01
N VAL A 219 -0.01 17.37 -1.26
CA VAL A 219 0.91 17.79 -2.34
C VAL A 219 0.73 19.27 -2.69
N TRP A 220 -0.50 19.81 -2.67
CA TRP A 220 -0.72 21.25 -2.82
C TRP A 220 -0.08 22.05 -1.69
N GLU A 221 -0.18 21.61 -0.44
CA GLU A 221 0.50 22.25 0.70
C GLU A 221 2.02 22.26 0.49
N MET A 222 2.59 21.13 0.05
CA MET A 222 4.00 21.03 -0.30
C MET A 222 4.38 21.96 -1.47
N TRP A 223 3.56 22.01 -2.53
CA TRP A 223 3.74 22.90 -3.68
C TRP A 223 3.82 24.36 -3.26
N HIS A 224 2.90 24.84 -2.41
CA HIS A 224 2.89 26.22 -1.93
C HIS A 224 4.03 26.53 -0.95
N ALA A 225 4.58 25.51 -0.28
CA ALA A 225 5.72 25.67 0.63
C ALA A 225 7.08 25.66 -0.08
N LEU A 226 7.14 25.30 -1.37
CA LEU A 226 8.40 25.24 -2.12
C LEU A 226 8.98 26.64 -2.36
N GLU A 227 10.03 26.97 -1.62
CA GLU A 227 10.81 28.20 -1.81
C GLU A 227 12.33 27.93 -1.72
N PRO A 228 13.19 28.75 -2.33
CA PRO A 228 14.63 28.68 -2.09
C PRO A 228 14.96 28.93 -0.61
N GLY A 229 15.91 28.15 -0.07
CA GLY A 229 16.43 28.35 1.28
C GLY A 229 15.86 27.41 2.34
N ILE A 230 14.73 26.73 2.07
CA ILE A 230 14.30 25.61 2.91
C ILE A 230 15.06 24.33 2.54
N THR A 231 15.09 23.37 3.45
CA THR A 231 15.67 22.04 3.20
C THR A 231 14.65 21.10 2.58
N GLU A 232 15.14 20.06 1.89
CA GLU A 232 14.29 18.93 1.42
C GLU A 232 13.41 18.38 2.55
N ALA A 233 13.96 18.16 3.74
CA ALA A 233 13.19 17.68 4.89
C ALA A 233 12.09 18.66 5.34
N GLN A 234 12.31 19.97 5.28
CA GLN A 234 11.27 20.97 5.59
C GLN A 234 10.14 20.94 4.56
N LEU A 235 10.47 20.79 3.28
CA LEU A 235 9.48 20.64 2.22
C LEU A 235 8.67 19.34 2.38
N TRP A 236 9.37 18.20 2.51
CA TRP A 236 8.74 16.88 2.67
C TRP A 236 7.86 16.79 3.92
N SER A 237 8.21 17.51 5.00
CA SER A 237 7.38 17.55 6.22
C SER A 237 5.95 18.06 5.98
N GLN A 238 5.73 18.85 4.92
CA GLN A 238 4.39 19.30 4.54
C GLN A 238 3.52 18.14 4.06
N LEU A 239 4.07 17.23 3.25
CA LEU A 239 3.37 16.03 2.79
C LEU A 239 2.92 15.16 3.98
N HIS A 240 3.82 14.94 4.95
CA HIS A 240 3.48 14.21 6.17
C HIS A 240 2.39 14.89 6.98
N ALA A 241 2.53 16.18 7.25
CA ALA A 241 1.56 16.92 8.04
C ALA A 241 0.18 16.93 7.36
N GLY A 242 0.15 17.21 6.05
CA GLY A 242 -1.08 17.24 5.26
C GLY A 242 -1.77 15.88 5.16
N ASN A 243 -1.00 14.78 5.09
CA ASN A 243 -1.54 13.43 5.10
C ASN A 243 -2.20 13.08 6.44
N ILE A 244 -1.46 13.24 7.52
CA ILE A 244 -1.94 12.90 8.87
C ILE A 244 -3.14 13.77 9.25
N ALA A 245 -3.12 15.07 8.90
CA ALA A 245 -4.24 15.97 9.15
C ALA A 245 -5.55 15.51 8.47
N ARG A 246 -5.48 14.68 7.42
CA ARG A 246 -6.62 14.17 6.67
C ARG A 246 -6.99 12.72 7.02
N GLY A 247 -6.29 12.13 7.99
CA GLY A 247 -6.53 10.76 8.43
C GLY A 247 -5.80 9.71 7.61
N GLY A 248 -4.74 10.08 6.87
CA GLY A 248 -3.79 9.10 6.37
C GLY A 248 -2.87 8.54 7.45
N GLU A 249 -2.06 7.54 7.09
CA GLU A 249 -1.38 6.69 8.07
C GLU A 249 0.15 6.89 8.08
N TRP A 250 0.85 6.74 6.96
CA TRP A 250 2.31 6.95 6.87
C TRP A 250 2.78 7.26 5.44
N VAL A 251 4.09 7.36 5.25
CA VAL A 251 4.78 7.45 3.95
C VAL A 251 5.82 6.33 3.92
N GLU A 252 5.83 5.52 2.86
CA GLU A 252 6.60 4.27 2.73
C GLU A 252 8.10 4.54 2.51
N THR A 253 8.44 5.59 1.76
CA THR A 253 9.82 5.89 1.38
C THR A 253 10.30 7.24 1.90
N ARG A 254 11.45 7.70 1.38
CA ARG A 254 11.98 9.05 1.56
C ARG A 254 12.28 9.68 0.20
N LEU A 255 11.53 9.36 -0.86
CA LEU A 255 11.83 9.79 -2.22
C LEU A 255 11.43 11.25 -2.46
N LEU A 256 12.20 12.18 -1.91
CA LEU A 256 12.20 13.59 -2.29
C LEU A 256 13.65 14.07 -2.36
N SER A 257 14.06 14.57 -3.52
CA SER A 257 15.43 15.07 -3.72
C SER A 257 15.46 16.32 -4.58
N SER A 258 16.50 17.13 -4.40
CA SER A 258 16.61 18.46 -5.02
C SER A 258 17.96 18.69 -5.73
N GLY A 259 17.91 19.48 -6.80
CA GLY A 259 19.06 19.86 -7.62
C GLY A 259 19.81 18.63 -8.13
N PRO A 260 21.14 18.55 -7.93
CA PRO A 260 21.95 17.44 -8.42
C PRO A 260 21.66 16.10 -7.76
N ARG A 261 20.90 16.08 -6.65
CA ARG A 261 20.52 14.81 -5.98
C ARG A 261 19.39 14.08 -6.70
N THR A 262 18.74 14.71 -7.66
CA THR A 262 17.71 14.08 -8.51
C THR A 262 18.29 13.05 -9.49
N ASN A 263 19.63 12.99 -9.64
CA ASN A 263 20.32 12.03 -10.49
C ASN A 263 21.60 11.48 -9.83
N PRO A 264 21.71 10.15 -9.65
CA PRO A 264 20.69 9.14 -9.96
C PRO A 264 19.46 9.25 -9.05
N TRP A 265 18.33 8.72 -9.49
CA TRP A 265 17.12 8.57 -8.66
C TRP A 265 17.40 7.71 -7.41
N PHE A 266 16.45 7.68 -6.48
CA PHE A 266 16.55 7.04 -5.17
C PHE A 266 17.47 7.73 -4.14
N ALA A 267 17.94 8.94 -4.42
CA ALA A 267 18.52 9.77 -3.37
C ALA A 267 17.44 10.15 -2.34
N GLU A 268 17.60 9.71 -1.10
CA GLU A 268 16.62 9.95 -0.05
C GLU A 268 16.56 11.42 0.38
N CYS A 269 15.40 11.87 0.85
CA CYS A 269 15.18 13.18 1.44
C CYS A 269 16.21 13.47 2.53
N SER A 270 16.85 14.64 2.44
CA SER A 270 17.98 15.02 3.29
C SER A 270 17.81 16.41 3.89
N HIS A 271 18.89 16.95 4.47
CA HIS A 271 18.94 18.34 4.92
C HIS A 271 19.59 19.28 3.89
N ARG A 272 19.71 18.86 2.62
CA ARG A 272 20.16 19.76 1.54
C ARG A 272 19.22 20.96 1.46
N VAL A 273 19.79 22.15 1.46
CA VAL A 273 19.08 23.40 1.20
C VAL A 273 18.74 23.45 -0.30
N ILE A 274 17.47 23.68 -0.59
CA ILE A 274 16.95 23.82 -1.95
C ILE A 274 17.32 25.22 -2.47
N GLU A 275 17.96 25.29 -3.63
CA GLU A 275 18.39 26.53 -4.26
C GLU A 275 17.40 26.99 -5.34
N ALA A 276 17.43 28.28 -5.67
CA ALA A 276 16.61 28.83 -6.74
C ALA A 276 16.92 28.17 -8.10
N GLY A 277 15.90 27.66 -8.79
CA GLY A 277 16.02 26.93 -10.04
C GLY A 277 16.37 25.44 -9.90
N ASP A 278 16.56 24.93 -8.68
CA ASP A 278 16.74 23.50 -8.48
C ASP A 278 15.50 22.73 -8.94
N LEU A 279 15.74 21.62 -9.64
CA LEU A 279 14.71 20.61 -9.86
C LEU A 279 14.46 19.88 -8.53
N VAL A 280 13.22 19.79 -8.09
CA VAL A 280 12.78 18.99 -6.96
C VAL A 280 11.92 17.87 -7.51
N CYS A 281 12.36 16.64 -7.31
CA CYS A 281 11.64 15.43 -7.71
C CYS A 281 11.16 14.72 -6.45
N PHE A 282 9.92 14.29 -6.44
CA PHE A 282 9.41 13.48 -5.35
C PHE A 282 8.45 12.41 -5.86
N ASP A 283 8.35 11.40 -5.01
CA ASP A 283 7.33 10.37 -5.03
C ASP A 283 6.50 10.50 -3.76
N THR A 284 5.18 10.32 -3.85
CA THR A 284 4.35 10.39 -2.65
C THR A 284 4.51 9.16 -1.78
N ASP A 285 4.54 7.96 -2.37
CA ASP A 285 4.69 6.69 -1.63
C ASP A 285 3.81 6.65 -0.35
N LEU A 286 2.60 7.19 -0.44
CA LEU A 286 1.84 7.65 0.72
C LEU A 286 0.73 6.67 1.05
N ILE A 287 0.59 6.28 2.32
CA ILE A 287 -0.60 5.56 2.78
C ILE A 287 -1.59 6.58 3.33
N GLY A 288 -2.66 6.80 2.58
CA GLY A 288 -3.67 7.82 2.80
C GLY A 288 -4.87 7.34 3.63
N PRO A 289 -5.93 8.16 3.69
CA PRO A 289 -7.18 7.80 4.36
C PRO A 289 -7.76 6.48 3.85
N TYR A 290 -8.50 5.79 4.72
CA TYR A 290 -8.97 4.40 4.51
C TYR A 290 -7.83 3.37 4.32
N GLY A 291 -6.56 3.76 4.50
CA GLY A 291 -5.39 2.89 4.38
C GLY A 291 -4.98 2.55 2.95
N TYR A 292 -5.48 3.28 1.94
CA TYR A 292 -5.05 3.07 0.56
C TYR A 292 -3.82 3.89 0.22
N ALA A 293 -2.96 3.30 -0.61
CA ALA A 293 -1.84 3.99 -1.19
C ALA A 293 -2.31 5.09 -2.15
N VAL A 294 -1.58 6.20 -2.10
CA VAL A 294 -1.64 7.33 -3.03
C VAL A 294 -0.24 7.48 -3.56
N ASP A 295 -0.07 7.08 -4.80
CA ASP A 295 1.25 6.88 -5.38
C ASP A 295 1.34 7.66 -6.69
N MET A 296 2.00 8.81 -6.58
CA MET A 296 2.15 9.75 -7.67
C MET A 296 3.48 10.49 -7.50
N SER A 297 4.12 10.73 -8.63
CA SER A 297 5.36 11.49 -8.65
C SER A 297 5.23 12.76 -9.48
N ARG A 298 5.87 13.82 -9.02
CA ARG A 298 6.01 15.07 -9.77
C ARG A 298 7.43 15.61 -9.68
N SER A 299 7.77 16.45 -10.63
CA SER A 299 9.03 17.17 -10.68
C SER A 299 8.78 18.65 -10.89
N TRP A 300 9.32 19.50 -10.01
CA TRP A 300 9.09 20.94 -9.98
C TRP A 300 10.40 21.71 -10.05
N VAL A 301 10.42 22.85 -10.71
CA VAL A 301 11.55 23.79 -10.64
C VAL A 301 11.26 24.80 -9.54
N THR A 302 12.18 24.88 -8.58
CA THR A 302 12.10 25.79 -7.45
C THR A 302 12.08 27.25 -7.93
N PRO A 303 11.21 28.12 -7.39
CA PRO A 303 11.10 29.52 -7.79
C PRO A 303 12.43 30.29 -7.76
N GLY A 304 12.49 31.40 -8.53
CA GLY A 304 13.63 32.32 -8.56
C GLY A 304 14.57 32.15 -9.76
N ARG A 305 14.41 31.10 -10.58
CA ARG A 305 15.01 30.96 -11.91
C ARG A 305 14.06 30.23 -12.86
N GLU A 306 14.11 30.57 -14.14
CA GLU A 306 13.39 29.85 -15.18
C GLU A 306 13.90 28.42 -15.34
N PRO A 307 13.01 27.44 -15.65
CA PRO A 307 13.43 26.09 -15.99
C PRO A 307 14.41 26.09 -17.15
N THR A 308 15.52 25.36 -17.00
CA THR A 308 16.49 25.14 -18.08
C THR A 308 15.89 24.33 -19.22
N SER A 309 16.45 24.45 -20.42
CA SER A 309 16.03 23.64 -21.57
C SER A 309 16.15 22.14 -21.32
N GLN A 310 17.13 21.72 -20.50
CA GLN A 310 17.31 20.33 -20.10
C GLN A 310 16.17 19.86 -19.19
N GLN A 311 15.85 20.60 -18.12
CA GLN A 311 14.73 20.27 -17.22
C GLN A 311 13.40 20.18 -18.00
N GLN A 312 13.14 21.16 -18.87
CA GLN A 312 11.95 21.15 -19.73
C GLN A 312 11.91 19.93 -20.65
N SER A 313 13.01 19.60 -21.32
CA SER A 313 13.07 18.46 -22.25
C SER A 313 12.89 17.11 -21.55
N LEU A 314 13.50 16.92 -20.37
CA LEU A 314 13.34 15.70 -19.58
C LEU A 314 11.89 15.55 -19.10
N HIS A 315 11.31 16.65 -18.61
CA HIS A 315 9.93 16.67 -18.14
C HIS A 315 8.94 16.38 -19.27
N SER A 316 9.08 17.05 -20.42
CA SER A 316 8.23 16.82 -21.59
C SER A 316 8.30 15.37 -22.09
N LEU A 317 9.48 14.75 -22.09
CA LEU A 317 9.63 13.34 -22.44
C LEU A 317 8.93 12.42 -21.43
N GLY A 318 9.06 12.70 -20.13
CA GLY A 318 8.33 11.94 -19.10
C GLY A 318 6.81 12.04 -19.28
N CYS A 319 6.27 13.23 -19.53
CA CYS A 319 4.84 13.40 -19.86
C CYS A 319 4.41 12.60 -21.09
N GLU A 320 5.24 12.56 -22.14
CA GLU A 320 4.97 11.81 -23.37
C GLU A 320 4.92 10.30 -23.10
N VAL A 321 5.86 9.78 -22.30
CA VAL A 321 5.89 8.37 -21.89
C VAL A 321 4.63 7.98 -21.13
N LEU A 322 4.24 8.75 -20.12
CA LEU A 322 3.04 8.47 -19.33
C LEU A 322 1.77 8.52 -20.18
N ALA A 323 1.64 9.55 -21.04
CA ALA A 323 0.49 9.69 -21.91
C ALA A 323 0.38 8.54 -22.93
N HIS A 324 1.51 8.13 -23.53
CA HIS A 324 1.55 6.99 -24.45
C HIS A 324 1.15 5.69 -23.74
N ASN A 325 1.77 5.38 -22.59
CA ASN A 325 1.52 4.15 -21.86
C ASN A 325 0.09 4.09 -21.32
N CYS A 326 -0.46 5.21 -20.83
CA CYS A 326 -1.85 5.29 -20.37
C CYS A 326 -2.85 5.00 -21.48
N ALA A 327 -2.58 5.43 -22.72
CA ALA A 327 -3.45 5.19 -23.87
C ALA A 327 -3.46 3.72 -24.33
N LEU A 328 -2.52 2.89 -23.85
CA LEU A 328 -2.46 1.45 -24.15
C LEU A 328 -3.26 0.60 -23.16
N LEU A 329 -3.52 1.10 -21.95
CA LEU A 329 -4.11 0.33 -20.87
C LEU A 329 -5.58 -0.01 -21.16
N GLU A 330 -5.83 -1.31 -21.32
CA GLU A 330 -7.17 -1.89 -21.47
C GLU A 330 -7.18 -3.29 -20.85
N PRO A 331 -8.31 -3.73 -20.27
CA PRO A 331 -8.44 -5.11 -19.79
C PRO A 331 -8.18 -6.13 -20.90
N GLY A 332 -7.49 -7.22 -20.55
CA GLY A 332 -7.17 -8.32 -21.46
C GLY A 332 -5.79 -8.22 -22.11
N LEU A 333 -5.10 -7.08 -22.01
CA LEU A 333 -3.72 -6.96 -22.47
C LEU A 333 -2.80 -7.80 -21.58
N THR A 334 -1.95 -8.64 -22.18
CA THR A 334 -0.94 -9.36 -21.41
C THR A 334 0.14 -8.39 -20.93
N PHE A 335 0.81 -8.70 -19.82
CA PHE A 335 1.93 -7.90 -19.31
C PHE A 335 3.05 -7.76 -20.36
N ARG A 336 3.29 -8.83 -21.14
CA ARG A 336 4.27 -8.84 -22.22
C ARG A 336 3.88 -7.91 -23.36
N GLU A 337 2.64 -8.00 -23.83
CA GLU A 337 2.14 -7.12 -24.89
C GLU A 337 2.15 -5.65 -24.45
N PHE A 338 1.81 -5.37 -23.19
CA PHE A 338 1.92 -4.02 -22.64
C PHE A 338 3.37 -3.52 -22.66
N ALA A 339 4.33 -4.31 -22.17
CA ALA A 339 5.75 -3.96 -22.20
C ALA A 339 6.29 -3.76 -23.62
N GLU A 340 5.90 -4.60 -24.58
CA GLU A 340 6.29 -4.50 -25.99
C GLU A 340 5.72 -3.25 -26.68
N ARG A 341 4.49 -2.84 -26.32
CA ARG A 341 3.81 -1.67 -26.90
C ARG A 341 4.16 -0.36 -26.20
N SER A 342 4.67 -0.43 -24.97
CA SER A 342 5.04 0.72 -24.15
C SER A 342 6.12 1.58 -24.80
N TYR A 343 6.19 2.84 -24.38
CA TYR A 343 7.14 3.80 -24.91
C TYR A 343 8.59 3.35 -24.69
N GLN A 344 9.38 3.39 -25.75
CA GLN A 344 10.79 3.00 -25.69
C GLN A 344 11.66 4.23 -25.42
N LEU A 345 12.20 4.31 -24.20
CA LEU A 345 13.10 5.40 -23.82
C LEU A 345 14.35 5.42 -24.71
N PRO A 346 14.85 6.60 -25.11
CA PRO A 346 16.14 6.71 -25.80
C PRO A 346 17.29 6.03 -25.03
N ASP A 347 18.18 5.34 -25.75
CA ASP A 347 19.27 4.51 -25.19
C ASP A 347 20.09 5.17 -24.08
N ARG A 348 20.32 6.48 -24.20
CA ARG A 348 21.10 7.26 -23.22
C ARG A 348 20.46 7.36 -21.83
N TYR A 349 19.15 7.16 -21.71
CA TYR A 349 18.43 7.17 -20.44
C TYR A 349 18.27 5.78 -19.85
N LEU A 350 18.39 4.72 -20.67
CA LEU A 350 18.18 3.34 -20.22
C LEU A 350 19.01 2.97 -18.99
N PRO A 351 20.30 3.33 -18.84
CA PRO A 351 21.07 2.85 -17.69
C PRO A 351 20.58 3.37 -16.32
N ASN A 352 19.82 4.48 -16.29
CA ASN A 352 19.24 5.04 -15.08
C ASN A 352 17.71 4.92 -15.02
N ARG A 353 17.06 4.28 -16.01
CA ARG A 353 15.59 4.14 -16.06
C ARG A 353 15.05 3.45 -14.80
N TYR A 354 13.76 3.63 -14.53
CA TYR A 354 13.07 2.94 -13.44
C TYR A 354 13.04 1.42 -13.64
N ALA A 355 12.80 0.63 -12.59
CA ALA A 355 12.86 -0.83 -12.69
C ALA A 355 11.71 -1.43 -13.52
N ASP A 356 10.59 -0.72 -13.57
CA ASP A 356 9.34 -1.13 -14.18
C ASP A 356 8.64 0.05 -14.87
N ILE A 357 7.70 -0.28 -15.74
CA ILE A 357 6.86 0.69 -16.47
C ILE A 357 5.56 0.93 -15.69
N ALA A 358 5.11 -0.09 -14.96
CA ALA A 358 3.89 -0.06 -14.20
C ALA A 358 3.92 -1.07 -13.07
N HIS A 359 3.24 -0.75 -11.97
CA HIS A 359 2.93 -1.74 -10.94
C HIS A 359 1.48 -1.63 -10.43
N GLY A 360 0.99 -2.65 -9.75
CA GLY A 360 -0.33 -2.67 -9.11
C GLY A 360 -0.36 -1.83 -7.84
N LEU A 361 -1.55 -1.37 -7.48
CA LEU A 361 -1.74 -0.51 -6.31
C LEU A 361 -3.04 -0.84 -5.56
N GLY A 362 -2.99 -0.72 -4.23
CA GLY A 362 -4.13 -0.90 -3.35
C GLY A 362 -3.85 -0.35 -1.96
N LEU A 363 -3.61 -1.23 -0.99
CA LEU A 363 -3.24 -0.82 0.39
C LEU A 363 -1.75 -0.45 0.51
N SER A 364 -0.96 -0.79 -0.50
CA SER A 364 0.45 -0.47 -0.72
C SER A 364 0.73 -0.56 -2.23
N THR A 365 1.99 -0.54 -2.64
CA THR A 365 2.42 -1.20 -3.89
C THR A 365 2.00 -2.68 -3.86
N GLU A 366 1.37 -3.18 -4.92
CA GLU A 366 0.82 -4.54 -5.02
C GLU A 366 1.20 -5.19 -6.36
N TYR A 367 0.94 -6.49 -6.49
CA TYR A 367 0.99 -7.17 -7.78
C TYR A 367 0.06 -6.51 -8.83
N PRO A 368 0.47 -6.44 -10.12
CA PRO A 368 1.73 -6.93 -10.69
C PRO A 368 2.82 -5.84 -10.72
N MET A 369 4.09 -6.20 -10.88
CA MET A 369 5.13 -5.30 -11.41
C MET A 369 5.42 -5.67 -12.87
N ILE A 370 5.30 -4.73 -13.81
CA ILE A 370 5.50 -4.94 -15.25
C ILE A 370 6.79 -4.25 -15.70
N HIS A 371 7.80 -5.06 -16.00
CA HIS A 371 9.12 -4.60 -16.40
C HIS A 371 9.18 -4.06 -17.83
N TYR A 372 10.20 -3.25 -18.09
CA TYR A 372 10.60 -2.87 -19.44
C TYR A 372 10.85 -4.10 -20.32
N ILE A 373 10.51 -4.01 -21.61
CA ILE A 373 10.70 -5.12 -22.54
C ILE A 373 12.16 -5.57 -22.65
N GLN A 374 13.10 -4.64 -22.47
CA GLN A 374 14.55 -4.90 -22.42
C GLN A 374 14.95 -5.85 -21.28
N ASP A 375 14.14 -5.90 -20.22
CA ASP A 375 14.37 -6.66 -18.98
C ASP A 375 13.49 -7.91 -18.89
N TRP A 376 12.63 -8.14 -19.90
CA TRP A 376 11.60 -9.18 -19.87
C TRP A 376 12.19 -10.58 -19.66
N ASP A 377 13.25 -10.93 -20.37
CA ASP A 377 13.86 -12.26 -20.26
C ASP A 377 14.49 -12.53 -18.88
N ALA A 378 14.83 -11.48 -18.14
CA ALA A 378 15.45 -11.59 -16.82
C ALA A 378 14.43 -11.54 -15.68
N TYR A 379 13.40 -10.69 -15.80
CA TYR A 379 12.49 -10.38 -14.70
C TYR A 379 10.99 -10.43 -15.08
N GLY A 380 10.67 -10.42 -16.37
CA GLY A 380 9.29 -10.50 -16.86
C GLY A 380 8.63 -11.83 -16.53
N TYR A 381 7.31 -11.80 -16.37
CA TYR A 381 6.48 -12.98 -16.13
C TYR A 381 5.10 -12.80 -16.75
N ASP A 382 4.45 -13.92 -17.04
CA ASP A 382 3.16 -13.92 -17.70
C ASP A 382 2.04 -13.48 -16.76
N GLY A 383 1.09 -12.73 -17.30
CA GLY A 383 -0.13 -12.31 -16.64
C GLY A 383 -0.93 -11.37 -17.54
N VAL A 384 -2.10 -10.96 -17.06
CA VAL A 384 -3.07 -10.16 -17.83
C VAL A 384 -3.52 -9.00 -16.97
N ILE A 385 -3.62 -7.81 -17.58
CA ILE A 385 -4.25 -6.64 -16.97
C ILE A 385 -5.76 -6.93 -16.93
N GLU A 386 -6.30 -7.10 -15.73
CA GLU A 386 -7.71 -7.43 -15.54
C GLU A 386 -8.58 -6.15 -15.48
N ASP A 387 -9.90 -6.34 -15.55
CA ASP A 387 -10.84 -5.27 -15.24
C ASP A 387 -10.87 -4.98 -13.72
N SER A 388 -11.06 -3.71 -13.40
CA SER A 388 -11.22 -3.19 -12.04
C SER A 388 -9.94 -3.30 -11.23
N VAL A 389 -8.79 -3.02 -11.86
CA VAL A 389 -7.48 -2.96 -11.22
C VAL A 389 -7.01 -1.51 -11.14
N VAL A 390 -6.17 -1.21 -10.15
CA VAL A 390 -5.48 0.09 -10.07
C VAL A 390 -3.99 -0.17 -10.23
N MET A 391 -3.36 0.63 -11.07
CA MET A 391 -1.94 0.53 -11.40
C MET A 391 -1.29 1.91 -11.39
N CYS A 392 -0.03 1.99 -10.99
CA CYS A 392 0.81 3.16 -11.25
C CYS A 392 1.48 3.01 -12.60
N LEU A 393 1.55 4.10 -13.37
CA LEU A 393 2.40 4.22 -14.55
C LEU A 393 3.54 5.16 -14.22
N GLU A 394 4.76 4.71 -14.46
CA GLU A 394 5.95 5.38 -13.96
C GLU A 394 6.98 5.68 -15.04
N VAL A 395 7.71 6.78 -14.85
CA VAL A 395 8.88 7.09 -15.66
C VAL A 395 9.92 7.87 -14.87
N TYR A 396 11.18 7.44 -15.01
CA TYR A 396 12.34 8.25 -14.68
C TYR A 396 13.17 8.53 -15.92
N VAL A 397 13.49 9.81 -16.15
CA VAL A 397 14.31 10.27 -17.27
C VAL A 397 15.51 11.06 -16.75
N GLY A 398 16.70 10.47 -16.83
CA GLY A 398 17.96 11.10 -16.48
C GLY A 398 19.14 10.35 -17.10
N GLU A 399 20.14 11.08 -17.62
CA GLU A 399 21.34 10.44 -18.18
C GLU A 399 22.34 10.08 -17.07
N PRO A 400 23.08 8.97 -17.19
CA PRO A 400 24.19 8.66 -16.27
C PRO A 400 25.21 9.79 -16.18
N GLY A 401 25.47 10.27 -14.96
CA GLY A 401 26.37 11.40 -14.72
C GLY A 401 25.80 12.76 -15.16
N GLY A 402 24.54 12.81 -15.60
CA GLY A 402 23.83 14.04 -15.89
C GLY A 402 23.56 14.88 -14.62
N PRO A 403 23.34 16.20 -14.77
CA PRO A 403 23.21 17.09 -13.61
C PRO A 403 21.86 17.00 -12.90
N VAL A 404 20.83 16.47 -13.55
CA VAL A 404 19.47 16.29 -13.02
C VAL A 404 18.77 15.10 -13.70
N GLY A 405 17.67 14.63 -13.12
CA GLY A 405 16.75 13.66 -13.72
C GLY A 405 15.33 13.92 -13.24
N VAL A 406 14.32 13.50 -14.00
CA VAL A 406 12.90 13.74 -13.72
C VAL A 406 12.22 12.42 -13.39
N LYS A 407 11.49 12.37 -12.27
CA LYS A 407 10.51 11.31 -11.95
C LYS A 407 9.10 11.87 -12.14
N LEU A 408 8.26 11.13 -12.86
CA LEU A 408 6.82 11.40 -13.02
C LEU A 408 6.05 10.09 -12.94
N GLU A 409 4.82 10.16 -12.45
CA GLU A 409 3.97 8.99 -12.30
C GLU A 409 2.49 9.37 -12.13
N ASN A 410 1.62 8.50 -12.58
CA ASN A 410 0.18 8.61 -12.41
C ASN A 410 -0.44 7.31 -11.89
N GLN A 411 -1.44 7.45 -11.04
CA GLN A 411 -2.26 6.35 -10.54
C GLN A 411 -3.48 6.18 -11.45
N ILE A 412 -3.62 5.00 -12.05
CA ILE A 412 -4.59 4.69 -13.10
C ILE A 412 -5.56 3.61 -12.63
N TYR A 413 -6.86 3.88 -12.75
CA TYR A 413 -7.89 2.85 -12.66
C TYR A 413 -8.17 2.27 -14.04
N VAL A 414 -7.96 0.97 -14.22
CA VAL A 414 -8.26 0.26 -15.46
C VAL A 414 -9.66 -0.36 -15.33
N ALA A 415 -10.63 0.28 -15.98
CA ALA A 415 -12.02 -0.16 -16.03
C ALA A 415 -12.33 -0.93 -17.32
N ASP A 416 -13.49 -1.56 -17.37
CA ASP A 416 -14.02 -2.27 -18.54
C ASP A 416 -14.08 -1.40 -19.82
N ASN A 417 -14.25 -0.09 -19.66
CA ASN A 417 -14.38 0.89 -20.73
C ASN A 417 -13.09 1.70 -21.01
N GLY A 418 -11.98 1.36 -20.35
CA GLY A 418 -10.67 1.97 -20.56
C GLY A 418 -9.99 2.41 -19.26
N ALA A 419 -8.85 3.09 -19.42
CA ALA A 419 -8.06 3.64 -18.33
C ALA A 419 -8.51 5.05 -17.91
N GLU A 420 -8.56 5.29 -16.61
CA GLU A 420 -8.86 6.58 -16.00
C GLU A 420 -7.73 6.98 -15.05
N VAL A 421 -7.14 8.15 -15.26
CA VAL A 421 -6.19 8.74 -14.30
C VAL A 421 -6.95 9.19 -13.06
N LEU A 422 -6.61 8.66 -11.89
CA LEU A 422 -7.28 8.97 -10.63
C LEU A 422 -6.77 10.28 -10.00
N ASP A 423 -5.49 10.59 -10.17
CA ASP A 423 -4.90 11.84 -9.71
C ASP A 423 -5.05 12.96 -10.76
N THR A 424 -5.50 14.13 -10.31
CA THR A 424 -5.77 15.32 -11.12
C THR A 424 -4.75 16.45 -10.87
N PHE A 425 -3.71 16.20 -10.06
CA PHE A 425 -2.68 17.18 -9.74
C PHE A 425 -1.91 17.53 -11.02
N PRO A 426 -1.71 18.83 -11.34
CA PRO A 426 -1.12 19.22 -12.62
C PRO A 426 0.27 18.62 -12.88
N MET A 427 0.54 18.30 -14.13
CA MET A 427 1.89 17.98 -14.64
C MET A 427 2.70 19.26 -14.92
N SER A 428 2.50 20.32 -14.15
CA SER A 428 3.20 21.59 -14.34
C SER A 428 4.61 21.51 -13.75
N LEU A 429 5.61 21.87 -14.54
CA LEU A 429 7.02 21.91 -14.09
C LEU A 429 7.30 23.06 -13.12
N THR A 430 6.45 24.10 -13.06
CA THR A 430 6.69 25.30 -12.25
C THR A 430 5.52 25.59 -11.31
N PRO A 431 5.80 25.83 -10.02
CA PRO A 431 4.90 26.53 -9.11
C PRO A 431 4.45 27.88 -9.67
N HIS A 432 3.15 28.14 -9.68
CA HIS A 432 2.57 29.42 -10.09
C HIS A 432 2.66 30.47 -8.98
#